data_AF-A0A2A8C8A2-F1
#
_entry.id   AF-A0A2A8C8A2-F1
#
_cell.length_a   1.000
_cell.length_b   1.000
_cell.length_c   1.000
_cell.angle_alpha   90.00
_cell.angle_beta   90.00
_cell.angle_gamma   90.00
#
_symmetry.space_group_name_H-M   'P 1'
#
loop_
_entity.id
_entity.type
_entity.pdbx_description
1 polymer ?
#
loop_
_entity_poly.entity_id
_entity_poly.type
_entity_poly.pdbx_seq_one_letter_code
_entity_poly.pdbx_strand_id
1 'polypeptide(L)'
;MKRSVSMKIKDVLISFLVLVTFLGFLPIEEASASVSFDSVNEVGDRIDTSKNYYIVLADSPTRGLSYLESFNFFPSLVVSSRSNTVENPPGIPMKLYFSEENKKYRIGTLYPMPGLPYYWVDSHLYLRPGEEGAVYWTITPVEGGYTLQAEGGYLDYKEVESHKYGPITRAYLGKEKVVWKLVSTS
;
A
#
# COMPACT_ATOMS: atom_id res chain seq x y z
N MET A 1 -38.76 -53.57 -52.58
CA MET A 1 -38.16 -54.22 -51.39
C MET A 1 -37.60 -53.14 -50.47
N LYS A 2 -38.19 -52.94 -49.28
CA LYS A 2 -37.63 -52.10 -48.21
C LYS A 2 -36.64 -52.95 -47.40
N ARG A 3 -35.39 -52.50 -47.24
CA ARG A 3 -34.49 -52.99 -46.18
C ARG A 3 -34.34 -51.88 -45.14
N SER A 4 -34.84 -52.16 -43.95
CA SER A 4 -34.60 -51.42 -42.72
C SER A 4 -33.13 -51.58 -42.32
N VAL A 5 -32.43 -50.47 -42.11
CA VAL A 5 -31.14 -50.45 -41.41
C VAL A 5 -31.42 -49.88 -40.03
N SER A 6 -31.55 -50.78 -39.06
CA SER A 6 -31.53 -50.45 -37.63
C SER A 6 -30.09 -50.11 -37.26
N MET A 7 -29.80 -48.81 -37.12
CA MET A 7 -28.53 -48.35 -36.57
C MET A 7 -28.65 -48.24 -35.05
N LYS A 8 -27.70 -48.85 -34.35
CA LYS A 8 -27.71 -49.12 -32.91
C LYS A 8 -27.59 -47.82 -32.12
N ILE A 9 -28.68 -47.40 -31.49
CA ILE A 9 -28.79 -46.24 -30.58
C ILE A 9 -27.74 -46.25 -29.43
N LYS A 10 -27.14 -47.40 -29.13
CA LYS A 10 -26.13 -47.55 -28.07
C LYS A 10 -24.79 -46.87 -28.38
N ASP A 11 -24.40 -46.75 -29.66
CA ASP A 11 -23.10 -46.19 -30.02
C ASP A 11 -23.09 -44.65 -29.96
N VAL A 12 -24.26 -44.02 -30.15
CA VAL A 12 -24.44 -42.55 -30.04
C VAL A 12 -24.30 -42.08 -28.59
N LEU A 13 -24.79 -42.87 -27.62
CA LEU A 13 -24.70 -42.53 -26.20
C LEU A 13 -23.27 -42.57 -25.66
N ILE A 14 -22.45 -43.50 -26.16
CA ILE A 14 -21.04 -43.62 -25.77
C ILE A 14 -20.24 -42.43 -26.32
N SER A 15 -20.52 -42.00 -27.56
CA SER A 15 -19.91 -40.80 -28.15
C SER A 15 -20.21 -39.53 -27.36
N PHE A 16 -21.42 -39.39 -26.81
CA PHE A 16 -21.81 -38.19 -26.06
C PHE A 16 -21.17 -38.14 -24.67
N LEU A 17 -21.01 -39.30 -24.01
CA LEU A 17 -20.39 -39.38 -22.68
C LEU A 17 -18.89 -39.02 -22.72
N VAL A 18 -18.17 -39.41 -23.78
CA VAL A 18 -16.74 -39.09 -23.95
C VAL A 18 -16.51 -37.60 -24.26
N LEU A 19 -17.48 -36.92 -24.90
CA LEU A 19 -17.38 -35.49 -25.18
C LEU A 19 -17.53 -34.64 -23.90
N VAL A 20 -18.37 -35.08 -22.95
CA VAL A 20 -18.60 -34.37 -21.68
C VAL A 20 -17.40 -34.51 -20.73
N THR A 21 -16.70 -35.65 -20.72
CA THR A 21 -15.50 -35.83 -19.90
C THR A 21 -14.30 -35.04 -20.41
N PHE A 22 -14.18 -34.79 -21.72
CA PHE A 22 -13.12 -33.92 -22.27
C PHE A 22 -13.37 -32.42 -22.02
N LEU A 23 -14.62 -31.96 -21.94
CA LEU A 23 -14.92 -30.57 -21.53
C LEU A 23 -14.62 -30.31 -20.04
N GLY A 24 -14.65 -31.34 -19.19
CA GLY A 24 -14.31 -31.23 -17.78
C GLY A 24 -12.80 -31.22 -17.48
N PHE A 25 -11.95 -31.43 -18.48
CA PHE A 25 -10.48 -31.48 -18.39
C PHE A 25 -9.78 -30.53 -19.37
N LEU A 26 -10.45 -29.43 -19.74
CA LEU A 26 -9.64 -28.26 -20.10
C LEU A 26 -8.83 -27.90 -18.86
N PRO A 27 -7.50 -27.67 -18.96
CA PRO A 27 -6.82 -27.00 -17.88
C PRO A 27 -7.66 -25.76 -17.62
N ILE A 28 -8.18 -25.63 -16.41
CA ILE A 28 -8.53 -24.33 -15.90
C ILE A 28 -7.18 -23.65 -15.92
N GLU A 29 -6.91 -22.98 -17.04
CA GLU A 29 -6.03 -21.85 -17.11
C GLU A 29 -6.48 -21.08 -15.89
N GLU A 30 -5.64 -21.10 -14.83
CA GLU A 30 -5.77 -20.13 -13.79
C GLU A 30 -5.86 -18.84 -14.58
N ALA A 31 -7.07 -18.31 -14.71
CA ALA A 31 -7.26 -16.91 -14.56
C ALA A 31 -6.68 -16.63 -13.17
N SER A 32 -5.35 -16.55 -13.10
CA SER A 32 -4.71 -15.41 -12.52
C SER A 32 -5.54 -14.26 -13.06
N ALA A 33 -6.58 -13.91 -12.31
CA ALA A 33 -6.87 -12.53 -12.09
C ALA A 33 -5.48 -11.96 -11.80
N SER A 34 -4.85 -11.43 -12.85
CA SER A 34 -4.02 -10.28 -12.65
C SER A 34 -5.01 -9.33 -12.01
N VAL A 35 -5.04 -9.36 -10.67
CA VAL A 35 -5.23 -8.16 -9.91
C VAL A 35 -4.28 -7.22 -10.62
N SER A 36 -4.88 -6.36 -11.45
CA SER A 36 -4.20 -5.20 -11.94
C SER A 36 -3.77 -4.54 -10.64
N PHE A 37 -2.53 -4.80 -10.23
CA PHE A 37 -1.78 -3.71 -9.70
C PHE A 37 -1.84 -2.74 -10.87
N ASP A 38 -2.77 -1.80 -10.77
CA ASP A 38 -2.50 -0.47 -11.19
C ASP A 38 -1.22 -0.12 -10.41
N SER A 39 -0.07 -0.60 -10.91
CA SER A 39 1.15 0.15 -10.88
C SER A 39 0.70 1.39 -11.60
N VAL A 40 0.22 2.34 -10.79
CA VAL A 40 0.00 3.69 -11.19
C VAL A 40 1.36 4.05 -11.76
N ASN A 41 1.48 3.93 -13.08
CA ASN A 41 2.40 4.68 -13.87
C ASN A 41 2.04 6.10 -13.47
N GLU A 42 2.73 6.60 -12.46
CA GLU A 42 2.76 8.01 -12.17
C GLU A 42 3.07 8.66 -13.50
N VAL A 43 2.07 9.36 -14.01
CA VAL A 43 2.15 10.03 -15.29
C VAL A 43 3.14 11.17 -15.08
N GLY A 44 4.42 10.91 -15.34
CA GLY A 44 5.54 11.84 -15.20
C GLY A 44 6.61 11.36 -14.22
N ASP A 45 7.82 11.93 -14.30
CA ASP A 45 8.98 11.64 -13.43
C ASP A 45 8.76 11.96 -11.93
N ARG A 46 7.51 12.14 -11.48
CA ARG A 46 7.14 12.72 -10.20
C ARG A 46 5.82 12.15 -9.68
N ILE A 47 5.76 12.03 -8.35
CA ILE A 47 4.56 11.68 -7.60
C ILE A 47 3.49 12.76 -7.74
N ASP A 48 2.23 12.34 -7.95
CA ASP A 48 1.06 13.22 -8.09
C ASP A 48 0.70 13.90 -6.76
N THR A 49 1.16 15.14 -6.56
CA THR A 49 0.94 15.92 -5.34
C THR A 49 -0.49 16.47 -5.17
N SER A 50 -1.39 16.20 -6.13
CA SER A 50 -2.81 16.58 -6.01
C SER A 50 -3.60 15.65 -5.09
N LYS A 51 -3.09 14.43 -4.87
CA LYS A 51 -3.72 13.37 -4.07
C LYS A 51 -3.14 13.31 -2.65
N ASN A 52 -3.89 12.66 -1.76
CA ASN A 52 -3.34 12.14 -0.52
C ASN A 52 -3.09 10.64 -0.67
N TYR A 53 -2.18 10.11 0.13
CA TYR A 53 -1.75 8.73 0.08
C TYR A 53 -1.74 8.11 1.46
N TYR A 54 -2.15 6.84 1.55
CA TYR A 54 -1.68 5.97 2.60
C TYR A 54 -0.27 5.49 2.24
N ILE A 55 0.68 5.74 3.13
CA ILE A 55 2.05 5.22 3.01
C ILE A 55 2.09 3.88 3.74
N VAL A 56 2.11 2.78 2.98
CA VAL A 56 2.00 1.41 3.53
C VAL A 56 3.25 0.60 3.28
N LEU A 57 3.47 -0.43 4.10
CA LEU A 57 4.58 -1.36 3.89
C LEU A 57 4.36 -2.16 2.60
N ALA A 58 5.38 -2.30 1.76
CA ALA A 58 5.24 -2.98 0.48
C ALA A 58 5.02 -4.50 0.63
N ASP A 59 5.65 -5.09 1.66
CA ASP A 59 5.58 -6.51 2.03
C ASP A 59 4.33 -6.86 2.86
N SER A 60 3.76 -5.87 3.55
CA SER A 60 2.55 -6.01 4.36
C SER A 60 1.62 -4.81 4.18
N PRO A 61 0.96 -4.66 3.01
CA PRO A 61 0.17 -3.47 2.65
C PRO A 61 -1.11 -3.29 3.48
N THR A 62 -1.37 -4.16 4.44
CA THR A 62 -2.38 -4.04 5.50
C THR A 62 -1.88 -3.25 6.72
N ARG A 63 -0.68 -2.65 6.65
CA ARG A 63 -0.05 -1.83 7.68
C ARG A 63 0.43 -0.52 7.06
N GLY A 64 0.08 0.59 7.68
CA GLY A 64 0.35 1.93 7.18
C GLY A 64 0.99 2.83 8.23
N LEU A 65 1.61 3.91 7.76
CA LEU A 65 1.99 5.00 8.64
C LEU A 65 0.75 5.60 9.29
N SER A 66 0.83 5.74 10.60
CA SER A 66 -0.16 6.36 11.45
C SER A 66 0.57 7.22 12.48
N TYR A 67 -0.17 7.76 13.44
CA TYR A 67 0.40 8.44 14.58
C TYR A 67 -0.01 7.74 15.88
N LEU A 68 0.84 7.88 16.89
CA LEU A 68 0.54 7.53 18.25
C LEU A 68 0.47 8.81 19.07
N GLU A 69 -0.68 9.07 19.68
CA GLU A 69 -0.88 10.24 20.53
C GLU A 69 0.03 10.19 21.75
N SER A 70 0.61 11.34 22.08
CA SER A 70 1.35 11.55 23.33
C SER A 70 0.71 12.70 24.08
N PHE A 71 0.37 12.49 25.35
CA PHE A 71 -0.37 13.48 26.15
C PHE A 71 0.45 14.75 26.44
N ASN A 72 1.78 14.70 26.29
CA ASN A 72 2.69 15.81 26.58
C ASN A 72 3.61 16.19 25.40
N PHE A 73 3.48 15.50 24.27
CA PHE A 73 4.35 15.70 23.10
C PHE A 73 3.54 15.64 21.82
N PHE A 74 4.11 16.20 20.76
CA PHE A 74 3.58 16.02 19.41
C PHE A 74 3.44 14.52 19.08
N PRO A 75 2.40 14.11 18.33
CA PRO A 75 2.21 12.72 17.95
C PRO A 75 3.41 12.18 17.18
N SER A 76 3.90 11.00 17.52
CA SER A 76 4.99 10.35 16.79
C SER A 76 4.44 9.44 15.69
N LEU A 77 5.11 9.38 14.55
CA LEU A 77 4.80 8.40 13.53
C LEU A 77 5.06 6.98 14.03
N VAL A 78 4.12 6.11 13.69
CA VAL A 78 4.16 4.66 13.98
C VAL A 78 3.68 3.91 12.75
N VAL A 79 3.99 2.62 12.70
CA VAL A 79 3.32 1.70 11.79
C VAL A 79 2.16 1.09 12.55
N SER A 80 0.97 1.16 11.96
CA SER A 80 -0.22 0.58 12.54
C SER A 80 -0.13 -0.93 12.76
N SER A 81 -1.03 -1.41 13.61
CA SER A 81 -1.36 -2.83 13.67
C SER A 81 -1.92 -3.30 12.33
N ARG A 82 -1.78 -4.59 12.07
CA ARG A 82 -2.28 -5.23 10.85
C ARG A 82 -3.82 -5.14 10.80
N SER A 83 -4.39 -4.60 9.71
CA SER A 83 -5.82 -4.77 9.40
C SER A 83 -6.10 -6.00 8.56
N ASN A 84 -7.39 -6.27 8.34
CA ASN A 84 -7.87 -7.34 7.48
C ASN A 84 -7.96 -6.95 5.99
N THR A 85 -7.78 -5.68 5.62
CA THR A 85 -8.02 -5.21 4.24
C THR A 85 -6.92 -4.28 3.74
N VAL A 86 -6.54 -4.46 2.47
CA VAL A 86 -5.50 -3.65 1.78
C VAL A 86 -6.09 -2.34 1.23
N GLU A 87 -7.39 -2.32 0.90
CA GLU A 87 -8.08 -1.18 0.30
C GLU A 87 -8.29 -0.01 1.27
N ASN A 88 -8.38 -0.30 2.57
CA ASN A 88 -8.44 0.69 3.65
C ASN A 88 -7.41 0.31 4.72
N PRO A 89 -6.11 0.51 4.43
CA PRO A 89 -5.08 0.21 5.40
C PRO A 89 -5.25 1.14 6.61
N PRO A 90 -4.98 0.66 7.83
CA PRO A 90 -5.05 1.46 9.03
C PRO A 90 -3.88 2.44 8.98
N GLY A 91 -4.08 3.59 8.37
CA GLY A 91 -3.07 4.61 8.17
C GLY A 91 -3.74 5.96 8.08
N ILE A 92 -2.95 7.00 8.25
CA ILE A 92 -3.45 8.36 8.07
C ILE A 92 -3.17 8.80 6.62
N PRO A 93 -4.15 9.42 5.94
CA PRO A 93 -3.90 10.04 4.65
C PRO A 93 -2.82 11.12 4.80
N MET A 94 -1.75 11.02 4.03
CA MET A 94 -0.67 11.99 4.00
C MET A 94 -0.59 12.65 2.63
N LYS A 95 -0.36 13.97 2.60
CA LYS A 95 -0.11 14.69 1.36
C LYS A 95 1.38 14.91 1.18
N LEU A 96 1.79 14.81 -0.08
CA LEU A 96 3.16 15.05 -0.51
C LEU A 96 3.22 16.44 -1.15
N TYR A 97 4.21 17.23 -0.75
CA TYR A 97 4.44 18.57 -1.27
C TYR A 97 5.82 18.63 -1.89
N PHE A 98 5.90 18.75 -3.21
CA PHE A 98 7.17 18.86 -3.91
C PHE A 98 7.74 20.28 -3.78
N SER A 99 9.01 20.39 -3.39
CA SER A 99 9.77 21.64 -3.39
C SER A 99 10.62 21.72 -4.65
N GLU A 100 10.34 22.71 -5.50
CA GLU A 100 11.15 22.94 -6.71
C GLU A 100 12.59 23.37 -6.40
N GLU A 101 12.82 24.04 -5.27
CA GLU A 101 14.15 24.47 -4.83
C GLU A 101 15.00 23.27 -4.42
N ASN A 102 14.45 22.39 -3.59
CA ASN A 102 15.19 21.27 -3.01
C ASN A 102 15.13 20.00 -3.86
N LYS A 103 14.24 19.95 -4.87
CA LYS A 103 13.88 18.74 -5.64
C LYS A 103 13.52 17.56 -4.74
N LYS A 104 12.86 17.85 -3.61
CA LYS A 104 12.48 16.91 -2.55
C LYS A 104 11.03 17.13 -2.13
N TYR A 105 10.46 16.16 -1.44
CA TYR A 105 9.10 16.20 -0.93
C TYR A 105 9.08 16.60 0.54
N ARG A 106 8.02 17.28 0.98
CA ARG A 106 7.62 17.38 2.38
C ARG A 106 6.36 16.55 2.57
N ILE A 107 6.23 15.93 3.73
CA ILE A 107 5.10 15.07 4.06
C ILE A 107 4.32 15.74 5.16
N GLY A 108 3.01 15.84 4.99
CA GLY A 108 2.15 16.31 6.06
C GLY A 108 0.76 15.68 6.00
N THR A 109 -0.07 16.06 6.96
CA THR A 109 -1.42 15.52 7.12
C THR A 109 -2.31 16.50 7.86
N LEU A 110 -3.62 16.39 7.65
CA LEU A 110 -4.61 17.06 8.48
C LEU A 110 -4.76 16.25 9.77
N TYR A 111 -4.39 16.85 10.90
CA TYR A 111 -4.61 16.22 12.19
C TYR A 111 -6.10 16.34 12.58
N PRO A 112 -6.75 15.27 13.05
CA PRO A 112 -8.21 15.26 13.27
C PRO A 112 -8.68 16.05 14.50
N MET A 113 -7.83 16.87 15.13
CA MET A 113 -8.28 17.78 16.19
C MET A 113 -8.83 19.09 15.62
N PRO A 114 -10.04 19.51 16.03
CA PRO A 114 -10.68 20.71 15.52
C PRO A 114 -9.88 21.97 15.85
N GLY A 115 -9.70 22.83 14.85
CA GLY A 115 -9.11 24.17 15.01
C GLY A 115 -7.57 24.25 14.91
N LEU A 116 -6.88 23.15 14.60
CA LEU A 116 -5.42 23.12 14.48
C LEU A 116 -4.94 23.16 13.01
N PRO A 117 -3.73 23.71 12.76
CA PRO A 117 -3.17 23.86 11.41
C PRO A 117 -2.77 22.51 10.80
N TYR A 118 -2.36 22.54 9.53
CA TYR A 118 -1.74 21.40 8.84
C TYR A 118 -0.46 20.95 9.57
N TYR A 119 -0.29 19.64 9.74
CA TYR A 119 0.86 19.07 10.45
C TYR A 119 1.88 18.51 9.47
N TRP A 120 3.15 18.67 9.82
CA TRP A 120 4.29 18.25 9.02
C TRP A 120 5.14 17.24 9.77
N VAL A 121 5.69 16.27 9.05
CA VAL A 121 6.65 15.32 9.59
C VAL A 121 7.99 16.04 9.79
N ASP A 122 8.49 16.06 11.04
CA ASP A 122 9.82 16.58 11.36
C ASP A 122 10.92 15.52 11.27
N SER A 123 12.18 15.90 11.49
CA SER A 123 13.35 15.01 11.43
C SER A 123 13.37 13.92 12.51
N HIS A 124 12.55 14.05 13.56
CA HIS A 124 12.39 13.05 14.62
C HIS A 124 11.14 12.19 14.42
N LEU A 125 10.47 12.35 13.27
CA LEU A 125 9.22 11.70 12.89
C LEU A 125 8.06 12.04 13.82
N TYR A 126 8.04 13.25 14.38
CA TYR A 126 6.86 13.81 15.02
C TYR A 126 6.04 14.62 14.01
N LEU A 127 4.72 14.64 14.22
CA LEU A 127 3.81 15.52 13.52
C LEU A 127 3.78 16.87 14.25
N ARG A 128 4.33 17.91 13.64
CA ARG A 128 4.37 19.27 14.21
C ARG A 128 3.53 20.27 13.40
N PRO A 129 2.89 21.25 14.07
CA PRO A 129 2.24 22.35 13.38
C PRO A 129 3.31 23.29 12.78
N GLY A 130 3.03 23.81 11.59
CA GLY A 130 3.90 24.79 10.92
C GLY A 130 4.99 24.16 10.04
N GLU A 131 5.31 24.83 8.94
CA GLU A 131 6.20 24.32 7.88
C GLU A 131 7.69 24.38 8.24
N GLU A 132 8.07 25.23 9.19
CA GLU A 132 9.47 25.57 9.50
C GLU A 132 10.29 24.36 9.99
N GLY A 133 9.64 23.36 10.57
CA GLY A 133 10.27 22.12 11.03
C GLY A 133 10.10 20.92 10.09
N ALA A 134 9.46 21.11 8.94
CA ALA A 134 9.17 20.01 8.02
C ALA A 134 10.45 19.47 7.38
N VAL A 135 10.66 18.16 7.48
CA VAL A 135 11.84 17.52 6.89
C VAL A 135 11.64 17.27 5.40
N TYR A 136 12.72 17.40 4.62
CA TYR A 136 12.74 17.08 3.20
C TYR A 136 13.08 15.62 2.95
N TRP A 137 12.23 14.97 2.15
CA TRP A 137 12.30 13.58 1.78
C TRP A 137 12.71 13.44 0.31
N THR A 138 13.74 12.63 0.07
CA THR A 138 13.98 12.02 -1.24
C THR A 138 13.14 10.76 -1.32
N ILE A 139 12.14 10.76 -2.20
CA ILE A 139 11.28 9.59 -2.46
C ILE A 139 11.74 8.99 -3.78
N THR A 140 12.34 7.80 -3.72
CA THR A 140 12.96 7.15 -4.90
C THR A 140 12.15 5.93 -5.30
N PRO A 141 11.67 5.84 -6.56
CA PRO A 141 11.00 4.63 -7.04
C PRO A 141 11.99 3.46 -7.08
N VAL A 142 11.53 2.30 -6.62
CA VAL A 142 12.26 1.02 -6.60
C VAL A 142 11.31 -0.10 -7.00
N GLU A 143 11.83 -1.31 -7.20
CA GLU A 143 10.97 -2.48 -7.44
C GLU A 143 9.95 -2.65 -6.29
N GLY A 144 8.67 -2.71 -6.64
CA GLY A 144 7.57 -2.91 -5.70
C GLY A 144 7.11 -1.67 -4.92
N GLY A 145 7.70 -0.49 -5.12
CA GLY A 145 7.26 0.75 -4.46
C GLY A 145 8.32 1.86 -4.43
N TYR A 146 8.52 2.45 -3.25
CA TYR A 146 9.37 3.60 -3.04
C TYR A 146 10.23 3.44 -1.78
N THR A 147 11.44 3.99 -1.81
CA THR A 147 12.20 4.27 -0.58
C THR A 147 12.03 5.73 -0.21
N LEU A 148 11.83 6.00 1.08
CA LEU A 148 11.68 7.36 1.61
C LEU A 148 12.93 7.67 2.44
N GLN A 149 13.70 8.68 2.05
CA GLN A 149 14.94 9.04 2.73
C GLN A 149 14.91 10.49 3.18
N ALA A 150 15.21 10.74 4.46
CA ALA A 150 15.41 12.07 5.01
C ALA A 150 16.87 12.24 5.44
N GLU A 151 17.23 13.45 5.87
CA GLU A 151 18.47 13.65 6.63
C GLU A 151 18.41 12.79 7.90
N GLY A 152 19.40 11.90 8.08
CA GLY A 152 19.45 10.95 9.19
C GLY A 152 19.14 9.49 8.82
N GLY A 153 18.52 9.21 7.67
CA GLY A 153 18.33 7.83 7.21
C GLY A 153 17.12 7.59 6.31
N TYR A 154 16.87 6.31 6.04
CA TYR A 154 15.66 5.83 5.40
C TYR A 154 14.53 5.71 6.43
N LEU A 155 13.30 5.96 6.00
CA LEU A 155 12.12 5.65 6.80
C LEU A 155 12.04 4.14 7.01
N ASP A 156 12.15 3.74 8.26
CA ASP A 156 12.21 2.37 8.73
C ASP A 156 11.25 2.20 9.92
N TYR A 157 11.06 0.98 10.39
CA TYR A 157 10.16 0.65 11.48
C TYR A 157 10.70 -0.49 12.33
N LYS A 158 10.45 -0.43 13.64
CA LYS A 158 10.86 -1.49 14.56
C LYS A 158 9.83 -1.69 15.65
N GLU A 159 9.71 -2.93 16.08
CA GLU A 159 8.91 -3.26 17.26
C GLU A 159 9.64 -2.82 18.53
N VAL A 160 8.90 -2.14 19.41
CA VAL A 160 9.39 -1.68 20.70
C VAL A 160 8.31 -1.83 21.76
N GLU A 161 8.72 -2.04 23.00
CA GLU A 161 7.81 -2.04 24.14
C GLU A 161 7.58 -0.61 24.62
N SER A 162 6.33 -0.14 24.57
CA SER A 162 5.91 1.11 25.16
C SER A 162 5.39 0.86 26.58
N HIS A 163 5.96 1.56 27.56
CA HIS A 163 5.48 1.52 28.94
C HIS A 163 3.98 1.82 29.09
N LYS A 164 3.41 2.61 28.17
CA LYS A 164 2.00 3.02 28.21
C LYS A 164 1.09 2.19 27.29
N TYR A 165 1.58 1.83 26.11
CA TYR A 165 0.75 1.26 25.05
C TYR A 165 1.06 -0.22 24.76
N GLY A 166 2.01 -0.82 25.50
CA GLY A 166 2.50 -2.17 25.24
C GLY A 166 3.33 -2.23 23.95
N PRO A 167 3.35 -3.39 23.27
CA PRO A 167 4.06 -3.55 22.00
C PRO A 167 3.54 -2.59 20.93
N ILE A 168 4.43 -1.77 20.39
CA ILE A 168 4.14 -0.86 19.27
C ILE A 168 5.20 -1.04 18.18
N THR A 169 4.84 -0.72 16.93
CA THR A 169 5.82 -0.63 15.84
C THR A 169 6.12 0.83 15.56
N ARG A 170 7.27 1.31 16.05
CA ARG A 170 7.66 2.71 15.95
C ARG A 170 8.35 2.97 14.61
N ALA A 171 7.99 4.08 13.95
CA ALA A 171 8.75 4.57 12.80
C ALA A 171 10.05 5.24 13.28
N TYR A 172 11.13 5.08 12.54
CA TYR A 172 12.41 5.73 12.83
C TYR A 172 13.22 5.94 11.54
N LEU A 173 14.32 6.70 11.64
CA LEU A 173 15.27 6.84 10.54
C LEU A 173 16.40 5.81 10.71
N GLY A 174 16.43 4.84 9.81
CA GLY A 174 17.34 3.70 9.79
C GLY A 174 18.35 3.75 8.65
N LYS A 175 19.31 2.82 8.66
CA LYS A 175 20.26 2.63 7.56
C LYS A 175 19.71 1.71 6.47
N GLU A 176 18.77 0.85 6.83
CA GLU A 176 18.20 -0.15 5.94
C GLU A 176 17.13 0.47 5.05
N LYS A 177 17.10 0.03 3.78
CA LYS A 177 16.11 0.48 2.83
C LYS A 177 14.85 -0.35 2.99
N VAL A 178 13.80 0.27 3.53
CA VAL A 178 12.46 -0.31 3.54
C VAL A 178 11.69 0.21 2.33
N VAL A 179 10.97 -0.69 1.66
CA VAL A 179 10.10 -0.37 0.54
C VAL A 179 8.69 -0.09 1.04
N TRP A 180 8.18 1.08 0.65
CA TRP A 180 6.85 1.56 0.97
C TRP A 180 6.03 1.70 -0.31
N LYS A 181 4.72 1.48 -0.24
CA LYS A 181 3.78 1.77 -1.32
C LYS A 181 2.98 3.02 -1.00
N LEU A 182 2.69 3.80 -2.02
CA LEU A 182 1.80 4.96 -1.94
C LEU A 182 0.45 4.54 -2.51
N VAL A 183 -0.55 4.39 -1.64
CA VAL A 183 -1.92 4.02 -2.03
C VAL A 183 -2.77 5.28 -1.99
N SER A 184 -3.24 5.76 -3.14
CA SER A 184 -4.05 6.98 -3.22
C SER A 184 -5.33 6.85 -2.38
N THR A 185 -5.65 7.89 -1.61
CA THR A 185 -6.99 8.04 -1.03
C THR A 185 -7.88 8.65 -2.10
N SER A 186 -8.94 7.95 -2.49
CA SER A 186 -9.87 8.34 -3.56
C SER A 186 -10.38 9.77 -3.48
#